data_AF-A0A960VW46-F1
#
_entry.id   AF-A0A960VW46-F1
#
_cell.length_a   1.000
_cell.length_b   1.000
_cell.length_c   1.000
_cell.angle_alpha   90.00
_cell.angle_beta   90.00
_cell.angle_gamma   90.00
#
_symmetry.space_group_name_H-M   'P 1'
#
loop_
_entity.id
_entity.type
_entity.pdbx_description
1 polymer ?
#
loop_
_entity_poly.entity_id
_entity_poly.type
_entity_poly.pdbx_seq_one_letter_code
_entity_poly.pdbx_strand_id
1 'polypeptide(L)'
;MNVHAKRPLRPETVTTGPIQGSRKVYAEVAPGIRVPFREIALSKESGEPPVRVYDPSGPYTDSAFTPDLAAGLPPARTWLAHRAN
;
A
#
# COMPACT_ATOMS: atom_id res chain seq x y z
N MET A 1 29.61 -11.99 31.60
CA MET A 1 28.22 -11.49 31.54
C MET A 1 27.86 -11.27 30.08
N ASN A 2 26.99 -12.08 29.50
CA ASN A 2 26.56 -11.90 28.11
C ASN A 2 25.32 -11.02 28.09
N VAL A 3 25.51 -9.71 27.94
CA VAL A 3 24.40 -8.79 27.71
C VAL A 3 24.02 -8.88 26.23
N HIS A 4 22.99 -9.67 25.92
CA HIS A 4 22.33 -9.56 24.62
C HIS A 4 21.47 -8.30 24.65
N ALA A 5 21.84 -7.30 23.84
CA ALA A 5 21.01 -6.12 23.67
C ALA A 5 19.59 -6.55 23.26
N LYS A 6 18.57 -6.11 24.01
CA LYS A 6 17.17 -6.37 23.67
C LYS A 6 16.88 -5.70 22.33
N ARG A 7 16.67 -6.49 21.29
CA ARG A 7 16.24 -6.00 19.98
C ARG A 7 14.92 -5.22 20.14
N PRO A 8 14.79 -4.01 19.56
CA PRO A 8 13.54 -3.28 19.61
C PRO A 8 12.41 -4.13 19.00
N LEU A 9 11.22 -4.08 19.60
CA LEU A 9 10.04 -4.83 19.14
C LEU A 9 9.55 -4.39 17.76
N ARG A 10 9.95 -3.19 17.31
CA ARG A 10 9.57 -2.60 16.02
C ARG A 10 10.79 -2.56 15.09
N PRO A 11 10.62 -2.90 13.80
CA PRO A 11 11.68 -2.76 12.83
C PRO A 11 11.96 -1.26 12.56
N GLU A 12 13.21 -0.93 12.25
CA GLU A 12 13.61 0.42 11.85
C GLU A 12 13.14 0.75 10.43
N THR A 13 13.11 -0.26 9.56
CA THR A 13 12.72 -0.15 8.15
C THR A 13 11.92 -1.38 7.71
N VAL A 14 11.16 -1.23 6.63
CA VAL A 14 10.41 -2.31 5.98
C VAL A 14 10.61 -2.23 4.47
N THR A 15 10.33 -3.33 3.77
CA THR A 15 10.34 -3.32 2.30
C THR A 15 9.23 -2.41 1.78
N THR A 16 9.60 -1.43 0.99
CA THR A 16 8.67 -0.48 0.37
C THR A 16 8.98 -0.27 -1.11
N GLY A 17 8.09 0.46 -1.77
CA GLY A 17 8.20 0.83 -3.17
C GLY A 17 7.40 -0.08 -4.09
N PRO A 18 7.22 0.33 -5.37
CA PRO A 18 6.41 -0.42 -6.32
C PRO A 18 6.89 -1.87 -6.46
N ILE A 19 5.92 -2.79 -6.48
CA ILE A 19 6.20 -4.19 -6.84
C ILE A 19 6.68 -4.18 -8.30
N GLN A 20 7.86 -4.76 -8.53
CA GLN A 20 8.54 -4.75 -9.83
C GLN A 20 7.60 -5.11 -10.99
N GLY A 21 7.68 -4.34 -12.08
CA GLY A 21 6.83 -4.51 -13.25
C GLY A 21 5.37 -4.04 -13.07
N SER A 22 5.03 -3.45 -11.92
CA SER A 22 3.68 -2.94 -11.66
C SER A 22 3.67 -1.58 -10.98
N ARG A 23 2.54 -0.89 -11.06
CA ARG A 23 2.29 0.35 -10.32
C ARG A 23 0.98 0.28 -9.56
N LYS A 24 0.94 0.93 -8.40
CA LYS A 24 -0.29 1.09 -7.62
C LYS A 24 -1.30 1.94 -8.40
N VAL A 25 -2.56 1.52 -8.41
CA VAL A 25 -3.69 2.30 -8.90
C VAL A 25 -4.86 2.17 -7.93
N TYR A 26 -5.80 3.11 -8.00
CA TYR A 26 -6.96 3.13 -7.13
C TYR A 26 -8.23 3.32 -7.96
N ALA A 27 -9.26 2.52 -7.69
CA ALA A 27 -10.61 2.76 -8.17
C ALA A 27 -11.40 3.51 -7.10
N GLU A 28 -12.02 4.63 -7.44
CA GLU A 28 -12.95 5.31 -6.56
C GLU A 28 -14.33 4.68 -6.70
N VAL A 29 -14.88 4.18 -5.58
CA VAL A 29 -16.16 3.44 -5.57
C VAL A 29 -17.26 4.18 -4.82
N ALA A 30 -16.88 5.16 -3.98
CA ALA A 30 -17.75 6.05 -3.25
C ALA A 30 -16.92 7.23 -2.72
N PRO A 31 -17.54 8.36 -2.30
CA PRO A 31 -16.82 9.48 -1.71
C PRO A 31 -15.93 9.04 -0.54
N GLY A 32 -14.63 9.29 -0.66
CA GLY A 32 -13.64 8.92 0.35
C GLY A 32 -13.26 7.42 0.39
N ILE A 33 -13.73 6.61 -0.56
CA ILE A 33 -13.38 5.18 -0.66
C ILE A 33 -12.62 4.90 -1.96
N ARG A 34 -11.33 4.60 -1.80
CA ARG A 34 -10.40 4.24 -2.88
C ARG A 34 -9.94 2.79 -2.72
N VAL A 35 -10.33 1.91 -3.64
CA VAL A 35 -9.97 0.48 -3.62
C VAL A 35 -8.62 0.28 -4.32
N PRO A 36 -7.62 -0.31 -3.65
CA PRO A 36 -6.28 -0.48 -4.21
C PRO A 36 -6.21 -1.67 -5.18
N PHE A 37 -5.50 -1.45 -6.28
CA PHE A 37 -5.05 -2.47 -7.23
C PHE A 37 -3.61 -2.19 -7.63
N ARG A 38 -2.98 -3.13 -8.33
CA ARG A 38 -1.80 -2.83 -9.13
C ARG A 38 -2.04 -3.17 -10.58
N GLU A 39 -1.46 -2.37 -11.47
CA GLU A 39 -1.48 -2.61 -12.91
C GLU A 39 -0.12 -3.07 -13.38
N ILE A 40 -0.10 -4.15 -14.15
CA ILE A 40 1.07 -4.71 -14.81
C ILE A 40 1.01 -4.29 -16.27
N ALA A 41 2.00 -3.53 -16.72
CA ALA A 41 2.11 -3.19 -18.13
C ALA A 41 2.53 -4.43 -18.93
N LEU A 42 1.83 -4.70 -20.02
CA LEU A 42 2.20 -5.74 -20.97
C LEU A 42 3.12 -5.15 -22.05
N SER A 43 3.71 -6.02 -22.87
CA SER A 43 4.54 -5.59 -23.99
C SER A 43 3.69 -4.80 -24.99
N LYS A 44 4.30 -3.83 -25.70
CA LYS A 44 3.53 -3.01 -26.65
C LYS A 44 3.03 -3.84 -27.83
N GLU A 45 3.78 -4.89 -28.18
CA GLU A 45 3.51 -5.80 -29.28
C GLU A 45 2.26 -6.66 -29.05
N SER A 46 1.82 -6.87 -27.80
CA SER A 46 0.59 -7.60 -27.56
C SER A 46 -0.66 -6.79 -27.96
N GLY A 47 -0.56 -5.45 -27.98
CA GLY A 47 -1.71 -4.58 -28.20
C GLY A 47 -2.76 -4.64 -27.08
N GLU A 48 -2.45 -5.31 -25.96
CA GLU A 48 -3.37 -5.51 -24.85
C GLU A 48 -3.24 -4.39 -23.80
N PRO A 49 -4.35 -4.04 -23.11
CA PRO A 49 -4.30 -3.10 -22.01
C PRO A 49 -3.54 -3.70 -20.80
N PRO A 50 -3.05 -2.86 -19.86
CA PRO A 50 -2.44 -3.34 -18.62
C PRO A 50 -3.37 -4.27 -17.83
N VAL A 51 -2.81 -5.34 -17.27
CA VAL A 51 -3.58 -6.27 -16.43
C VAL A 51 -3.70 -5.68 -15.03
N ARG A 52 -4.94 -5.49 -14.58
CA ARG A 52 -5.25 -5.04 -13.22
C ARG A 52 -5.43 -6.25 -12.31
N VAL A 53 -4.70 -6.29 -11.20
CA VAL A 53 -4.78 -7.37 -10.20
C VAL A 53 -5.04 -6.81 -8.80
N TYR A 54 -5.69 -7.63 -7.97
CA TYR A 54 -5.87 -7.33 -6.55
C TYR A 54 -4.53 -7.09 -5.85
N ASP A 55 -4.48 -6.11 -4.96
CA ASP A 55 -3.24 -5.71 -4.29
C ASP A 55 -3.43 -5.42 -2.78
N PRO A 56 -3.15 -6.41 -1.91
CA PRO A 56 -3.26 -6.25 -0.46
C PRO A 56 -2.05 -5.58 0.20
N SER A 57 -1.04 -5.13 -0.57
CA SER A 57 0.21 -4.59 0.00
C SER A 57 0.06 -3.23 0.69
N GLY A 58 -1.11 -2.59 0.57
CA GLY A 58 -1.38 -1.30 1.20
C GLY A 58 -0.55 -0.16 0.60
N PRO A 59 -0.34 0.94 1.35
CA PRO A 59 0.40 2.10 0.85
C PRO A 59 1.91 1.85 0.77
N TYR A 60 2.44 0.76 1.34
CA TYR A 60 3.86 0.45 1.31
C TYR A 60 4.44 0.27 -0.10
N THR A 61 3.60 -0.02 -1.10
CA THR A 61 4.02 -0.14 -2.50
C THR A 61 3.54 1.02 -3.38
N ASP A 62 2.93 2.04 -2.76
CA ASP A 62 2.62 3.30 -3.43
C ASP A 62 3.85 4.22 -3.39
N SER A 63 4.29 4.71 -4.54
CA SER A 63 5.44 5.62 -4.62
C SER A 63 5.18 6.99 -3.98
N ALA A 64 3.91 7.35 -3.75
CA ALA A 64 3.54 8.59 -3.07
C ALA A 64 3.54 8.48 -1.54
N PHE A 65 3.74 7.29 -0.97
CA PHE A 65 3.67 7.08 0.47
C PHE A 65 5.06 6.98 1.10
N THR A 66 5.29 7.78 2.15
CA THR A 66 6.48 7.66 3.01
C THR A 66 6.03 7.10 4.37
N PRO A 67 6.50 5.90 4.78
CA PRO A 67 6.06 5.28 6.02
C PRO A 67 6.66 5.96 7.25
N ASP A 68 5.81 6.24 8.24
CA ASP A 68 6.20 6.48 9.63
C ASP A 68 5.75 5.29 10.48
N LEU A 69 6.69 4.42 10.83
CA LEU A 69 6.41 3.20 11.60
C LEU A 69 6.06 3.48 13.07
N ALA A 70 6.37 4.68 13.58
CA ALA A 70 6.00 5.10 14.92
C ALA A 70 4.57 5.66 14.96
N ALA A 71 4.17 6.40 13.92
CA ALA A 71 2.82 6.96 13.79
C ALA A 71 1.77 5.95 13.29
N GLY A 72 2.21 4.90 12.57
CA GLY A 72 1.31 3.91 11.99
C GLY A 72 0.68 4.38 10.67
N LEU A 73 -0.29 3.60 10.16
CA LEU A 73 -0.94 3.90 8.90
C LEU A 73 -2.01 5.00 9.04
N PRO A 74 -2.18 5.87 8.02
CA PRO A 74 -3.31 6.79 7.98
C PRO A 74 -4.65 6.05 8.06
N PRO A 75 -5.66 6.64 8.72
CA PRO A 75 -6.97 6.01 8.87
C PRO A 75 -7.68 5.86 7.51
N ALA A 76 -7.81 4.63 7.02
CA ALA A 76 -8.41 4.36 5.71
C ALA A 76 -9.95 4.37 5.68
N ARG A 77 -10.60 4.39 6.84
CA ARG A 77 -12.06 4.21 6.99
C ARG A 77 -12.74 5.41 7.65
N THR A 78 -12.34 6.62 7.28
CA THR A 78 -12.95 7.87 7.77
C THR A 78 -14.46 7.92 7.53
N TRP A 79 -14.94 7.27 6.46
CA TRP A 79 -16.36 7.15 6.13
C TRP A 79 -17.22 6.45 7.21
N LEU A 80 -16.62 5.71 8.15
CA LEU A 80 -17.35 5.12 9.28
C LEU A 80 -18.01 6.18 10.17
N ALA A 81 -17.45 7.39 10.25
CA ALA A 81 -18.02 8.47 11.04
C ALA A 81 -19.45 8.83 10.57
N HIS A 82 -19.76 8.66 9.28
CA HIS A 82 -21.10 8.90 8.73
C HIS A 82 -22.12 7.81 9.08
N ARG A 83 -21.69 6.73 9.75
CA ARG A 83 -22.56 5.61 10.14
C ARG A 83 -22.87 5.56 11.64
N ALA A 84 -22.26 6.45 12.43
CA ALA A 84 -22.54 6.55 13.85
C ALA A 84 -23.93 7.17 14.04
N ASN A 85 -24.89 6.32 14.34
CA ASN A 85 -26.25 6.66 14.74
C ASN A 85 -26.55 5.90 16.03
#